data_AF-A0A0Q5WQP3-F1
#
_entry.id   AF-A0A0Q5WQP3-F1
#
_cell.length_a   1.000
_cell.length_b   1.000
_cell.length_c   1.000
_cell.angle_alpha   90.00
_cell.angle_beta   90.00
_cell.angle_gamma   90.00
#
_symmetry.space_group_name_H-M   'P 1'
#
loop_
_entity.id
_entity.type
_entity.pdbx_description
1 polymer ?
#
loop_
_entity_poly.entity_id
_entity_poly.type
_entity_poly.pdbx_seq_one_letter_code
_entity_poly.pdbx_strand_id
1 'polypeptide(L)'
;MVMRISGEVDGRYARVDGTLIPMVSTVWLRGSIYADPFMPPWHDVANPKDREFLVVLLQKRQVVLTDDEAHRDDDGVLCKLARKSVLGLYAINDPVFAPDRGLSFTLGPRIAHLSAAS
;
A
#
# COMPACT_ATOMS: atom_id res chain seq x y z
N MET A 1 -2.26 -19.97 3.92
CA MET A 1 -3.18 -19.51 4.98
C MET A 1 -4.19 -18.53 4.37
N VAL A 2 -5.43 -18.53 4.84
CA VAL A 2 -6.46 -17.54 4.47
C VAL A 2 -6.75 -16.70 5.71
N MET A 3 -6.78 -15.37 5.54
CA MET A 3 -7.11 -14.40 6.59
C MET A 3 -8.29 -13.55 6.16
N ARG A 4 -9.02 -12.95 7.12
CA ARG A 4 -10.23 -12.18 6.82
C ARG A 4 -9.93 -10.69 6.76
N ILE A 5 -10.35 -10.05 5.68
CA ILE A 5 -10.40 -8.59 5.61
C ILE A 5 -11.81 -8.13 5.98
N SER A 6 -11.92 -7.34 7.05
CA SER A 6 -13.21 -6.87 7.57
C SER A 6 -13.55 -5.43 7.17
N GLY A 7 -12.65 -4.76 6.46
CA GLY A 7 -12.86 -3.40 5.96
C GLY A 7 -11.57 -2.63 5.75
N GLU A 8 -11.73 -1.43 5.23
CA GLU A 8 -10.67 -0.46 4.96
C GLU A 8 -10.81 0.75 5.89
N VAL A 9 -9.69 1.39 6.21
CA VAL A 9 -9.64 2.59 7.04
C VAL A 9 -8.88 3.67 6.29
N ASP A 10 -9.57 4.78 6.02
CA ASP A 10 -9.04 5.99 5.37
C ASP A 10 -8.31 5.73 4.03
N GLY A 11 -8.65 4.64 3.33
CA GLY A 11 -7.99 4.20 2.09
C GLY A 11 -6.53 3.76 2.24
N ARG A 12 -5.98 3.78 3.47
CA ARG A 12 -4.57 3.52 3.78
C ARG A 12 -4.32 2.17 4.45
N TYR A 13 -5.29 1.67 5.19
CA TYR A 13 -5.15 0.42 5.94
C TYR A 13 -6.27 -0.56 5.64
N ALA A 14 -5.93 -1.83 5.63
CA ALA A 14 -6.87 -2.93 5.70
C ALA A 14 -6.93 -3.46 7.14
N ARG A 15 -8.12 -3.79 7.63
CA ARG A 15 -8.29 -4.55 8.87
C ARG A 15 -8.27 -6.04 8.55
N VAL A 16 -7.16 -6.70 8.86
CA VAL A 16 -6.93 -8.14 8.65
C VAL A 16 -6.91 -8.83 10.00
N ASP A 17 -7.89 -9.72 10.25
CA ASP A 17 -8.09 -10.40 11.54
C ASP A 17 -7.98 -9.46 12.76
N GLY A 18 -8.61 -8.28 12.66
CA GLY A 18 -8.60 -7.25 13.69
C GLY A 18 -7.38 -6.32 13.71
N THR A 19 -6.31 -6.66 12.99
CA THR A 19 -5.06 -5.88 12.92
C THR A 19 -5.08 -4.92 11.73
N LEU A 20 -4.64 -3.67 11.94
CA LEU A 20 -4.42 -2.73 10.84
C LEU A 20 -3.10 -3.01 10.13
N ILE A 21 -3.19 -3.23 8.82
CA ILE A 21 -2.07 -3.48 7.91
C ILE A 21 -2.07 -2.40 6.81
N PRO A 22 -0.91 -1.77 6.53
CA PRO A 22 -0.78 -0.81 5.43
C PRO A 22 -1.20 -1.42 4.09
N MET A 23 -1.95 -0.67 3.29
CA MET A 23 -2.28 -1.01 1.91
C MET A 23 -1.35 -0.28 0.95
N VAL A 24 -0.93 -0.98 -0.11
CA VAL A 24 -0.08 -0.44 -1.16
C VAL A 24 -0.57 -0.90 -2.53
N SER A 25 -0.44 -0.03 -3.53
CA SER A 25 -0.96 -0.30 -4.87
C SER A 25 0.05 -0.94 -5.79
N THR A 26 -0.39 -1.88 -6.63
CA THR A 26 0.40 -2.43 -7.74
C THR A 26 0.82 -1.37 -8.78
N VAL A 27 0.19 -0.18 -8.81
CA VAL A 27 0.56 0.92 -9.71
C VAL A 27 2.04 1.30 -9.56
N TRP A 28 2.57 1.26 -8.34
CA TRP A 28 3.96 1.56 -8.00
C TRP A 28 4.87 0.33 -7.93
N LEU A 29 4.34 -0.86 -8.24
CA LEU A 29 5.09 -2.11 -8.27
C LEU A 29 5.64 -2.39 -9.68
N ARG A 30 6.92 -2.74 -9.78
CA ARG A 30 7.60 -3.18 -11.01
C ARG A 30 8.39 -4.45 -10.71
N GLY A 31 7.88 -5.59 -11.18
CA GLY A 31 8.39 -6.88 -10.74
C GLY A 31 8.16 -7.06 -9.23
N SER A 32 9.23 -7.25 -8.47
CA SER A 32 9.19 -7.26 -7.00
C SER A 32 9.56 -5.92 -6.35
N ILE A 33 9.94 -4.91 -7.13
CA ILE A 33 10.38 -3.61 -6.59
C ILE A 33 9.19 -2.67 -6.49
N TYR A 34 8.91 -2.20 -5.28
CA TYR A 34 7.93 -1.16 -5.03
C TYR A 34 8.65 0.18 -4.90
N ALA A 35 8.18 1.19 -5.64
CA ALA A 35 8.70 2.54 -5.58
C ALA A 35 7.56 3.55 -5.75
N ASP A 36 7.10 4.09 -4.63
CA ASP A 36 6.10 5.15 -4.56
C ASP A 36 6.80 6.46 -4.24
N PRO A 37 6.69 7.50 -5.08
CA PRO A 37 7.31 8.79 -4.82
C PRO A 37 6.84 9.44 -3.51
N PHE A 38 5.71 8.98 -2.94
CA PHE A 38 5.17 9.39 -1.65
C PHE A 38 5.05 10.93 -1.53
N MET A 39 4.46 11.52 -2.56
CA MET A 39 4.32 12.97 -2.73
C MET A 39 2.88 13.38 -3.10
N PRO A 40 2.52 14.67 -2.96
CA PRO A 40 1.18 15.14 -3.27
C PRO A 40 0.78 14.87 -4.73
N PRO A 41 -0.51 14.65 -5.01
CA PRO A 41 -1.64 14.73 -4.08
C PRO A 41 -1.88 13.45 -3.27
N TRP A 42 -1.11 12.38 -3.51
CA TRP A 42 -1.36 11.05 -2.96
C TRP A 42 -0.94 10.90 -1.51
N HIS A 43 0.23 11.44 -1.20
CA HIS A 43 0.81 11.41 0.13
C HIS A 43 1.46 12.75 0.45
N ASP A 44 1.28 13.22 1.67
CA ASP A 44 1.96 14.42 2.16
C ASP A 44 2.63 14.10 3.49
N VAL A 45 3.96 14.10 3.55
CA VAL A 45 4.71 13.84 4.80
C VAL A 45 4.43 14.88 5.90
N ALA A 46 3.97 16.08 5.52
CA ALA A 46 3.50 17.08 6.47
C ALA A 46 2.17 16.65 7.13
N ASN A 47 1.35 15.85 6.45
CA ASN A 47 0.13 15.26 6.99
C ASN A 47 0.47 14.17 8.04
N PRO A 48 -0.02 14.32 9.29
CA PRO A 48 0.24 13.33 10.35
C PRO A 48 -0.19 11.90 10.01
N LYS A 49 -1.28 11.71 9.24
CA LYS A 49 -1.79 10.38 8.88
C LYS A 49 -0.86 9.65 7.90
N ASP A 50 -0.31 10.37 6.92
CA ASP A 50 0.64 9.79 5.96
C ASP A 50 1.97 9.49 6.65
N ARG A 51 2.39 10.33 7.60
CA ARG A 51 3.57 10.06 8.42
C ARG A 51 3.39 8.82 9.30
N GLU A 52 2.23 8.65 9.93
CA GLU A 52 1.91 7.45 10.70
C GLU A 52 1.92 6.21 9.81
N PHE A 53 1.26 6.27 8.65
CA PHE A 53 1.28 5.20 7.65
C PHE A 53 2.70 4.79 7.29
N LEU A 54 3.56 5.76 7.00
CA LEU A 54 4.95 5.53 6.67
C LEU A 54 5.68 4.81 7.82
N VAL A 55 5.56 5.32 9.05
CA VAL A 55 6.19 4.70 10.23
C VAL A 55 5.72 3.26 10.43
N VAL A 56 4.41 3.01 10.34
CA VAL A 56 3.85 1.66 10.51
C VAL A 56 4.37 0.71 9.43
N LEU A 57 4.45 1.15 8.18
CA LEU A 57 4.93 0.33 7.08
C LEU A 57 6.41 -0.03 7.26
N LEU A 58 7.25 0.95 7.62
CA LEU A 58 8.68 0.73 7.88
C LEU A 58 8.91 -0.25 9.05
N GLN A 59 8.02 -0.26 10.05
CA GLN A 59 8.13 -1.13 11.23
C GLN A 59 7.55 -2.53 11.03
N LYS A 60 6.32 -2.65 10.48
CA LYS A 60 5.59 -3.92 10.44
C LYS A 60 6.08 -4.88 9.36
N ARG A 61 6.78 -4.39 8.34
CA ARG A 61 7.37 -5.21 7.25
C ARG A 61 6.37 -6.17 6.58
N GLN A 62 5.11 -5.78 6.52
CA GLN A 62 4.07 -6.47 5.77
C GLN A 62 3.04 -5.47 5.25
N VAL A 63 2.48 -5.77 4.09
CA VAL A 63 1.50 -4.92 3.40
C VAL A 63 0.39 -5.75 2.79
N VAL A 64 -0.79 -5.16 2.70
CA VAL A 64 -1.85 -5.66 1.82
C VAL A 64 -1.61 -5.05 0.44
N LEU A 65 -1.41 -5.92 -0.56
CA LEU A 65 -1.23 -5.47 -1.93
C LEU A 65 -2.59 -5.36 -2.63
N THR A 66 -2.85 -4.21 -3.26
CA THR A 66 -4.08 -3.93 -3.99
C THR A 66 -3.83 -3.84 -5.49
N ASP A 67 -4.79 -4.35 -6.27
CA ASP A 67 -4.86 -4.12 -7.70
C ASP A 67 -5.75 -2.89 -7.91
N ASP A 68 -5.12 -1.77 -8.23
CA ASP A 68 -5.82 -0.51 -8.49
C ASP A 68 -5.55 -0.05 -9.92
N GLU A 69 -6.57 0.51 -10.55
CA GLU A 69 -6.47 1.16 -11.84
C GLU A 69 -6.02 2.61 -11.67
N ALA A 70 -4.93 2.96 -12.36
CA ALA A 70 -4.43 4.32 -12.46
C ALA A 70 -5.17 5.10 -13.55
N HIS A 71 -5.90 6.13 -13.16
CA HIS A 71 -6.45 7.12 -14.07
C HIS A 71 -5.57 8.36 -14.07
N ARG A 72 -5.24 8.82 -15.28
CA ARG A 72 -4.42 9.99 -15.53
C ARG A 72 -5.26 11.07 -16.20
N ASP A 73 -4.97 12.32 -15.88
CA ASP A 73 -5.53 13.46 -16.60
C ASP A 73 -4.87 13.67 -17.97
N ASP A 74 -5.29 14.72 -18.68
CA ASP A 74 -4.81 15.04 -20.04
C ASP A 74 -3.30 15.35 -20.08
N ASP A 75 -2.70 15.74 -18.95
CA ASP A 75 -1.25 15.98 -18.79
C ASP A 75 -0.48 14.70 -18.40
N GLY A 76 -1.17 13.57 -18.27
CA GLY A 76 -0.58 12.29 -17.89
C GLY A 76 -0.29 12.16 -16.39
N VAL A 77 -0.75 13.11 -15.56
CA VAL A 77 -0.57 13.10 -14.12
C VAL A 77 -1.56 12.12 -13.49
N LEU A 78 -1.09 11.28 -12.56
CA LEU A 78 -1.94 10.35 -11.84
C LEU A 78 -2.90 11.13 -10.93
N CYS A 79 -4.19 11.12 -11.26
CA CYS A 79 -5.22 11.93 -10.58
C CYS A 79 -6.25 11.09 -9.81
N LYS A 80 -6.42 9.81 -10.17
CA LYS A 80 -7.32 8.88 -9.47
C LYS A 80 -6.77 7.45 -9.44
N LEU A 81 -6.96 6.76 -8.32
CA LEU A 81 -6.78 5.31 -8.19
C LEU A 81 -8.14 4.67 -7.92
N ALA A 82 -8.52 3.67 -8.72
CA ALA A 82 -9.76 2.92 -8.54
C ALA A 82 -9.45 1.45 -8.21
N ARG A 83 -9.80 1.03 -6.99
CA ARG A 83 -9.53 -0.34 -6.54
C ARG A 83 -10.37 -1.35 -7.30
N LYS A 84 -9.70 -2.33 -7.89
CA LYS A 84 -10.32 -3.49 -8.54
C LYS A 84 -10.42 -4.66 -7.58
N SER A 85 -9.31 -4.97 -6.89
CA SER A 85 -9.26 -6.11 -5.98
C SER A 85 -8.16 -5.98 -4.93
N VAL A 86 -8.22 -6.85 -3.93
CA VAL A 86 -7.15 -7.06 -2.95
C VAL A 86 -6.45 -8.37 -3.30
N LEU A 87 -5.13 -8.31 -3.49
CA LEU A 87 -4.34 -9.45 -3.97
C LEU A 87 -3.83 -10.36 -2.84
N GLY A 88 -3.74 -9.83 -1.62
CA GLY A 88 -3.35 -10.60 -0.44
C GLY A 88 -2.44 -9.82 0.52
N LEU A 89 -2.03 -10.52 1.59
CA LEU A 89 -1.04 -10.04 2.56
C LEU A 89 0.35 -10.54 2.14
N TYR A 90 1.31 -9.64 2.04
CA TYR A 90 2.69 -9.91 1.62
C TYR A 90 3.68 -9.43 2.65
N ALA A 91 4.79 -10.18 2.79
CA ALA A 91 5.97 -9.67 3.46
C ALA A 91 6.64 -8.60 2.59
N ILE A 92 7.36 -7.67 3.21
CA ILE A 92 8.24 -6.73 2.49
C ILE A 92 9.64 -6.76 3.11
N ASN A 93 10.63 -6.55 2.27
CA ASN A 93 12.04 -6.51 2.63
C ASN A 93 12.62 -5.12 2.37
N ASP A 94 13.56 -4.74 3.22
CA ASP A 94 14.34 -3.50 3.09
C ASP A 94 13.51 -2.24 2.87
N PRO A 95 12.46 -1.98 3.68
CA PRO A 95 11.65 -0.78 3.51
C PRO A 95 12.45 0.46 3.88
N VAL A 96 12.50 1.42 2.96
CA VAL A 96 13.23 2.67 3.08
C VAL A 96 12.37 3.82 2.61
N PHE A 97 12.42 4.93 3.35
CA PHE A 97 11.93 6.21 2.90
C PHE A 97 13.08 7.19 2.76
N ALA A 98 13.14 7.90 1.62
CA ALA A 98 14.03 9.03 1.42
C ALA A 98 13.22 10.22 0.88
N PRO A 99 13.35 11.44 1.42
CA PRO A 99 12.52 12.58 1.02
C PRO A 99 12.55 12.91 -0.49
N ASP A 100 13.65 12.59 -1.17
CA ASP A 100 13.87 12.84 -2.60
C ASP A 100 13.44 11.69 -3.52
N ARG A 101 13.22 10.49 -2.97
CA ARG A 101 12.91 9.26 -3.73
C ARG A 101 11.59 8.60 -3.34
N GLY A 102 11.01 9.00 -2.22
CA GLY A 102 9.78 8.43 -1.68
C GLY A 102 9.99 7.12 -0.91
N LEU A 103 8.93 6.33 -0.83
CA LEU A 103 8.89 5.03 -0.18
C LEU A 103 9.28 3.92 -1.16
N SER A 104 10.19 3.06 -0.75
CA SER A 104 10.61 1.88 -1.52
C SER A 104 10.78 0.66 -0.64
N PHE A 105 10.56 -0.52 -1.23
CA PHE A 105 10.84 -1.83 -0.62
C PHE A 105 10.84 -2.91 -1.70
N THR A 106 11.33 -4.11 -1.33
CA THR A 106 11.14 -5.31 -2.14
C THR A 106 9.95 -6.10 -1.63
N LEU A 107 8.99 -6.40 -2.50
CA LEU A 107 7.87 -7.28 -2.20
C LEU A 107 8.39 -8.72 -2.02
N GLY A 108 8.14 -9.28 -0.85
CA GLY A 108 8.50 -10.64 -0.48
C GLY A 108 7.41 -11.67 -0.82
N PRO A 109 7.50 -12.89 -0.26
CA PRO A 109 6.49 -13.91 -0.46
C PRO A 109 5.12 -13.50 0.09
N ARG A 110 4.06 -14.02 -0.52
CA ARG A 110 2.70 -13.89 0.00
C ARG A 110 2.58 -14.66 1.31
N ILE A 111 2.15 -13.97 2.37
CA ILE A 111 1.87 -14.53 3.69
C ILE A 111 0.51 -15.23 3.68
N ALA A 112 -0.51 -14.54 3.16
CA ALA A 112 -1.88 -15.06 3.16
C ALA A 112 -2.72 -14.57 1.99
N HIS A 113 -3.67 -15.40 1.57
CA HIS A 113 -4.83 -14.95 0.80
C HIS A 113 -5.79 -14.20 1.71
N LEU A 114 -6.47 -13.18 1.18
CA LEU A 114 -7.49 -12.44 1.92
C LEU A 114 -8.86 -12.74 1.33
N SER A 115 -9.80 -13.11 2.20
CA SER A 115 -11.22 -13.24 1.85
C SER A 115 -12.01 -12.15 2.56
N ALA A 116 -13.00 -11.56 1.87
CA ALA A 116 -13.92 -10.63 2.50
C ALA A 116 -14.64 -11.30 3.68
N ALA A 117 -14.79 -10.58 4.79
CA ALA A 117 -15.69 -10.98 5.85
C ALA A 117 -17.13 -10.87 5.32
N SER A 118 -17.78 -12.02 5.16
CA SER A 118 -19.21 -12.16 4.87
C SER A 118 -20.07 -11.78 6.06
#